data_AF-A0A962RKM7-F1
#
_entry.id   AF-A0A962RKM7-F1
#
_cell.length_a   1.000
_cell.length_b   1.000
_cell.length_c   1.000
_cell.angle_alpha   90.00
_cell.angle_beta   90.00
_cell.angle_gamma   90.00
#
_symmetry.space_group_name_H-M   'P 1'
#
loop_
_entity.id
_entity.type
_entity.pdbx_description
1 polymer ?
#
loop_
_entity_poly.entity_id
_entity_poly.type
_entity_poly.pdbx_seq_one_letter_code
_entity_poly.pdbx_strand_id
1 'polypeptide(L)' 'FAIIMCVNLTVGLATPPMGLILFVASSLTNLRIEVIAREMLPFLAIEIAVIFLITYIPALSMTLPRLLGFL' A
#
# COMPACT_ATOMS: atom_id res chain seq x y z
N PHE A 1 -2.70 -15.01 -4.37
CA PHE A 1 -2.23 -14.16 -5.48
C PHE A 1 -2.93 -12.80 -5.52
N ALA A 2 -4.26 -12.74 -5.45
CA ALA A 2 -5.02 -11.48 -5.43
C ALA A 2 -4.56 -10.47 -4.37
N ILE A 3 -4.29 -10.92 -3.14
CA ILE A 3 -3.81 -10.06 -2.04
C ILE A 3 -2.50 -9.34 -2.40
N ILE A 4 -1.52 -10.05 -2.99
CA ILE A 4 -0.22 -9.48 -3.36
C ILE A 4 -0.40 -8.41 -4.45
N MET A 5 -1.28 -8.67 -5.44
CA MET A 5 -1.65 -7.69 -6.47
C MET A 5 -2.34 -6.46 -5.88
N CYS A 6 -3.32 -6.64 -4.98
CA CYS A 6 -4.02 -5.54 -4.33
C CYS A 6 -3.07 -4.65 -3.53
N VAL A 7 -2.18 -5.24 -2.72
CA VAL A 7 -1.22 -4.47 -1.90
C VAL A 7 -0.28 -3.67 -2.78
N ASN A 8 0.34 -4.28 -3.80
CA ASN A 8 1.23 -3.56 -4.72
C ASN A 8 0.50 -2.42 -5.46
N LEU A 9 -0.77 -2.61 -5.82
CA LEU A 9 -1.57 -1.58 -6.47
C LEU A 9 -1.85 -0.40 -5.51
N THR A 10 -2.24 -0.69 -4.27
CA THR A 10 -2.44 0.33 -3.22
C THR A 10 -1.17 1.15 -3.00
N VAL A 11 -0.02 0.48 -2.90
CA VAL A 11 1.29 1.13 -2.77
C VAL A 11 1.56 2.04 -3.98
N GLY A 12 1.32 1.53 -5.19
CA GLY A 12 1.48 2.29 -6.43
C GLY A 12 0.63 3.56 -6.47
N LEU A 13 -0.62 3.50 -6.00
CA LEU A 13 -1.52 4.65 -5.91
C LEU A 13 -1.10 5.69 -4.84
N ALA A 14 -0.40 5.23 -3.80
CA ALA A 14 0.16 6.08 -2.75
C ALA A 14 1.48 6.75 -3.16
N THR A 15 2.23 6.15 -4.11
CA THR A 15 3.52 6.69 -4.56
C THR A 15 3.35 7.76 -5.65
N PRO A 16 4.18 8.82 -5.67
CA PRO A 16 4.07 9.91 -6.66
C PRO A 16 3.94 9.53 -8.15
N PRO A 17 4.56 8.46 -8.69
CA PRO A 17 4.39 8.08 -10.10
C PRO A 17 2.94 7.88 -10.56
N MET A 18 2.04 7.37 -9.71
CA MET A 18 0.59 7.34 -10.00
C MET A 18 -0.17 8.37 -9.15
N GLY A 19 0.22 8.53 -7.88
CA GLY A 19 -0.09 9.67 -7.01
C GLY A 19 -1.57 9.93 -6.71
N LEU A 20 -2.50 9.08 -7.14
CA LEU A 20 -3.94 9.33 -7.07
C LEU A 20 -4.40 9.73 -5.65
N ILE A 21 -3.90 9.02 -4.64
CA ILE A 21 -4.28 9.26 -3.25
C ILE A 21 -3.67 10.58 -2.74
N LEU A 22 -2.45 10.91 -3.19
CA LEU A 22 -1.78 12.19 -2.90
C LEU A 22 -2.54 13.37 -3.53
N PHE A 23 -3.04 13.22 -4.77
CA PHE A 23 -3.84 14.25 -5.45
C PHE A 23 -5.18 14.51 -4.75
N VAL A 24 -5.87 13.44 -4.34
CA VAL A 24 -7.12 13.56 -3.58
C VAL A 24 -6.87 14.21 -2.22
N ALA A 25 -5.83 13.78 -1.50
CA ALA A 25 -5.47 14.37 -0.21
C ALA A 25 -5.08 15.85 -0.31
N SER A 26 -4.31 16.23 -1.34
CA SER A 26 -3.95 17.62 -1.64
C SER A 26 -5.20 18.49 -1.90
N SER A 27 -6.18 17.95 -2.63
CA SER A 27 -7.43 18.65 -2.93
C SER A 27 -8.31 18.87 -1.69
N LEU A 28 -8.26 17.96 -0.71
CA LEU A 28 -9.00 18.07 0.55
C LEU A 28 -8.31 18.99 1.57
N THR A 29 -6.98 19.02 1.58
CA THR A 29 -6.19 19.71 2.59
C THR A 29 -5.63 21.07 2.15
N ASN A 30 -5.71 21.41 0.85
CA ASN A 30 -5.05 22.56 0.22
C ASN A 30 -3.51 22.59 0.42
N LEU A 31 -2.90 21.49 0.86
CA LEU A 31 -1.45 21.36 0.98
C LEU A 31 -0.84 20.96 -0.36
N ARG A 32 0.38 21.41 -0.63
CA ARG A 32 1.12 21.00 -1.82
C ARG A 32 1.42 19.50 -1.78
N ILE A 33 1.31 18.84 -2.93
CA ILE A 33 1.56 17.41 -3.09
C ILE A 33 2.95 17.00 -2.57
N GLU A 34 3.98 17.83 -2.79
CA GLU A 34 5.34 17.58 -2.26
C GLU A 34 5.40 17.48 -0.74
N VAL A 35 4.60 18.29 -0.03
CA VAL A 35 4.56 18.25 1.45
C VAL A 35 3.95 16.93 1.90
N ILE A 36 2.82 16.54 1.30
CA ILE A 36 2.13 15.28 1.62
C ILE A 36 3.00 14.08 1.25
N ALA A 37 3.63 14.10 0.07
CA ALA A 37 4.50 13.02 -0.39
C ALA A 37 5.70 12.82 0.55
N ARG A 38 6.27 13.92 1.08
CA ARG A 38 7.38 13.85 2.03
C ARG A 38 6.96 13.25 3.37
N GLU A 39 5.78 13.62 3.87
CA GLU A 39 5.20 13.05 5.10
C GLU A 39 4.81 11.57 4.91
N MET A 40 4.51 11.14 3.67
CA MET A 40 4.19 9.75 3.35
C MET A 40 5.42 8.83 3.16
N LEU A 41 6.63 9.37 3.03
CA LEU A 41 7.87 8.57 2.94
C LEU A 41 8.05 7.53 4.06
N PRO A 42 7.86 7.84 5.36
CA PRO A 42 7.94 6.84 6.42
C PRO A 42 6.89 5.74 6.26
N PHE A 43 5.70 6.08 5.77
CA PHE A 43 4.64 5.11 5.51
C PHE A 43 5.00 4.18 4.36
N LEU A 44 5.60 4.72 3.31
CA LEU A 44 6.11 3.96 2.17
C LEU A 44 7.19 2.95 2.58
N ALA A 45 8.07 3.32 3.52
CA ALA A 45 9.07 2.40 4.05
C ALA A 45 8.44 1.20 4.77
N ILE A 46 7.38 1.43 5.53
CA ILE A 46 6.60 0.36 6.18
C ILE A 46 5.92 -0.51 5.13
N GLU A 47 5.30 0.09 4.11
CA GLU A 47 4.66 -0.68 3.04
C GLU A 47 5.63 -1.57 2.27
N ILE A 48 6.84 -1.10 1.98
CA ILE A 48 7.89 -1.94 1.38
C ILE A 48 8.19 -3.13 2.29
N ALA A 49 8.36 -2.90 3.59
CA ALA A 49 8.60 -3.99 4.54
C ALA A 49 7.44 -4.99 4.56
N VAL A 50 6.19 -4.52 4.52
CA VAL A 50 4.99 -5.37 4.46
C VAL A 50 4.94 -6.17 3.16
N ILE A 51 5.25 -5.58 2.01
CA ILE A 51 5.32 -6.28 0.72
C ILE A 51 6.33 -7.42 0.78
N PHE A 52 7.54 -7.16 1.32
CA PHE A 52 8.53 -8.21 1.54
C PHE A 52 7.98 -9.29 2.47
N LEU A 53 7.35 -8.92 3.58
CA LEU A 53 6.82 -9.86 4.55
C LEU A 53 5.75 -10.78 3.94
N ILE A 54 4.77 -10.25 3.19
CA ILE A 54 3.73 -11.06 2.56
C ILE A 54 4.20 -11.86 1.35
N THR A 55 5.28 -11.42 0.70
CA THR A 55 5.88 -12.10 -0.46
C THR A 55 6.72 -13.31 -0.02
N TYR A 56 7.51 -13.16 1.04
CA TYR A 56 8.37 -14.24 1.56
C TYR A 56 7.67 -15.13 2.59
N ILE A 57 6.63 -14.64 3.27
CA ILE A 57 5.84 -15.39 4.25
C ILE A 57 4.41 -15.57 3.70
N PRO A 58 4.19 -16.55 2.81
CA PRO A 58 2.85 -16.82 2.27
C PRO A 58 1.84 -17.23 3.34
N ALA A 59 2.30 -17.69 4.51
CA ALA A 59 1.42 -17.98 5.64
C ALA A 59 0.59 -16.76 6.09
N LEU A 60 1.12 -15.53 5.98
CA LEU A 60 0.38 -14.30 6.35
C LEU A 60 -0.74 -13.98 5.36
N SER A 61 -0.53 -14.26 4.07
CA SER A 61 -1.54 -14.04 3.03
C SER A 61 -2.47 -15.24 2.85
N MET A 62 -2.11 -16.41 3.36
CA MET A 62 -2.89 -17.65 3.29
C MET A 62 -3.68 -17.95 4.57
N THR A 63 -3.36 -17.35 5.73
CA THR A 63 -4.12 -17.54 6.97
C THR A 63 -5.58 -17.10 6.83
N LEU A 64 -5.84 -15.94 6.25
CA LEU A 64 -7.20 -15.42 6.00
C LEU A 64 -8.02 -16.33 5.07
N PRO A 65 -7.53 -16.72 3.87
CA PRO A 65 -8.21 -17.68 3.00
C PRO A 65 -8.50 -19.03 3.68
N ARG A 66 -7.56 -19.53 4.49
CA ARG A 66 -7.68 -20.81 5.20
C ARG A 66 -8.69 -20.74 6.35
N LEU A 67 -8.77 -19.62 7.06
CA LEU A 67 -9.76 -19.39 8.12
C LEU A 67 -11.19 -19.24 7.58
N LEU A 68 -11.33 -18.64 6.39
CA LEU A 68 -12.61 -18.46 5.72
C LEU A 68 -13.06 -19.68 4.88
N GLY A 69 -12.25 -20.75 4.83
CA GLY A 69 -12.60 -22.00 4.15
C GLY A 69 -12.53 -21.95 2.62
N PHE A 70 -11.80 -20.99 2.06
CA PHE A 70 -11.62 -20.85 0.60
C PHE A 70 -10.47 -21.72 0.02
N LEU A 71 -9.84 -22.55 0.85
CA LEU A 71 -8.72 -23.45 0.55
C LEU A 71 -8.90 -24.76 1.33
#